data_AF-A0A926TEG9-F1
#
_entry.id   AF-A0A926TEG9-F1
#
_cell.length_a   1.000
_cell.length_b   1.000
_cell.length_c   1.000
_cell.angle_alpha   90.00
_cell.angle_beta   90.00
_cell.angle_gamma   90.00
#
_symmetry.space_group_name_H-M   'P 1'
#
loop_
_entity.id
_entity.type
_entity.pdbx_description
1 polymer ?
#
loop_
_entity_poly.entity_id
_entity_poly.type
_entity_poly.pdbx_seq_one_letter_code
_entity_poly.pdbx_strand_id
1 'polypeptide(L)'
;MFRVVAPEFSQEFERWTDALNTAKSLIPQCKGWTQDIRIFLCDELIWLYSREHKFPKYIGAGMYDRLARLFIQEAIDESASTAADTADERD
;
A
#
# COMPACT_ATOMS: atom_id res chain seq x y z
N MET A 1 2.00 -10.94 1.83
CA MET A 1 3.14 -10.03 1.71
C MET A 1 2.93 -9.12 0.51
N PHE A 2 3.05 -7.81 0.72
CA PHE A 2 3.05 -6.80 -0.32
C PHE A 2 4.47 -6.34 -0.58
N ARG A 3 4.91 -6.27 -1.84
CA ARG A 3 6.25 -5.82 -2.20
C ARG A 3 6.16 -4.55 -3.03
N VAL A 4 6.72 -3.45 -2.52
CA VAL A 4 6.84 -2.18 -3.23
C VAL A 4 8.18 -2.16 -3.95
N VAL A 5 8.15 -1.91 -5.25
CA VAL A 5 9.33 -1.83 -6.12
C VAL A 5 9.32 -0.49 -6.86
N ALA A 6 10.43 0.23 -6.79
CA ALA A 6 10.76 1.41 -7.58
C ALA A 6 12.25 1.31 -8.00
N PRO A 7 12.77 2.21 -8.87
CA PRO A 7 14.09 2.06 -9.48
C PRO A 7 15.24 1.76 -8.51
N GLU A 8 15.25 2.43 -7.35
CA GLU A 8 16.29 2.29 -6.31
C GLU A 8 15.68 1.86 -4.97
N PHE A 9 14.50 1.26 -4.98
CA PHE A 9 13.76 0.91 -3.78
C PHE A 9 13.04 -0.43 -3.95
N SER A 10 13.27 -1.35 -3.02
CA SER A 10 12.52 -2.60 -2.94
C SER A 10 12.32 -2.94 -1.47
N GLN A 11 11.07 -2.98 -1.03
CA GLN A 11 10.75 -3.33 0.35
C GLN A 11 9.44 -4.12 0.42
N GLU A 12 9.39 -5.06 1.35
CA GLU A 12 8.23 -5.88 1.62
C GLU A 12 7.50 -5.42 2.89
N PHE A 13 6.18 -5.57 2.87
CA PHE A 13 5.26 -5.13 3.90
C PHE A 13 4.22 -6.21 4.15
N GLU A 14 3.74 -6.32 5.38
CA GLU A 14 2.66 -7.25 5.72
C GLU A 14 1.28 -6.66 5.43
N ARG A 15 1.11 -5.36 5.71
CA ARG A 15 -0.15 -4.62 5.52
C ARG A 15 -0.22 -3.95 4.16
N TRP A 16 -1.41 -3.93 3.58
CA TRP A 16 -1.67 -3.24 2.32
C TRP A 16 -1.48 -1.72 2.47
N THR A 17 -1.99 -1.15 3.56
CA THR A 17 -1.89 0.29 3.86
C THR A 17 -0.45 0.78 3.92
N ASP A 18 0.45 0.05 4.58
CA ASP A 18 1.86 0.41 4.69
C ASP A 18 2.57 0.39 3.32
N ALA A 19 2.31 -0.63 2.50
CA ALA A 19 2.82 -0.71 1.14
C ALA A 19 2.31 0.46 0.28
N LEU A 20 1.01 0.76 0.36
CA LEU A 20 0.41 1.86 -0.39
C LEU A 20 0.93 3.23 0.05
N ASN A 21 1.12 3.45 1.36
CA ASN A 21 1.64 4.70 1.90
C ASN A 21 3.09 4.92 1.47
N THR A 22 3.93 3.88 1.55
CA THR A 22 5.30 3.91 1.03
C THR A 22 5.33 4.18 -0.47
N ALA A 23 4.52 3.48 -1.26
CA ALA A 23 4.46 3.71 -2.70
C ALA A 23 4.04 5.16 -3.04
N LYS A 24 3.08 5.73 -2.30
CA LYS A 24 2.67 7.13 -2.49
C LYS A 24 3.75 8.13 -2.10
N SER A 25 4.52 7.86 -1.05
CA SER A 25 5.62 8.75 -0.63
C SER A 25 6.78 8.78 -1.62
N LEU A 26 6.90 7.75 -2.46
CA LEU A 26 7.89 7.67 -3.55
C LEU A 26 7.47 8.41 -4.82
N ILE A 27 6.18 8.76 -4.99
CA ILE A 27 5.67 9.47 -6.19
C ILE A 27 6.46 10.76 -6.50
N PRO A 28 6.77 11.65 -5.53
CA PRO A 28 7.56 12.86 -5.80
C PRO A 28 8.99 12.59 -6.29
N GLN A 29 9.53 11.42 -5.97
CA GLN A 29 10.87 10.99 -6.38
C GLN A 29 10.88 10.36 -7.78
N CYS A 30 9.71 9.94 -8.26
CA CYS A 30 9.49 9.39 -9.60
C CYS A 30 9.47 10.52 -10.65
N LYS A 31 10.67 10.89 -11.14
CA LYS A 31 10.86 12.04 -12.04
C LYS A 31 11.02 11.64 -13.50
N GLY A 32 11.55 10.44 -13.77
CA GLY A 32 11.75 9.93 -15.12
C GLY A 32 10.46 9.43 -15.76
N TRP A 33 10.34 9.56 -17.09
CA TRP A 33 9.21 9.01 -17.84
C TRP A 33 9.22 7.47 -17.87
N THR A 34 10.41 6.87 -17.76
CA THR A 34 10.61 5.41 -17.67
C THR A 34 10.56 4.88 -16.24
N GLN A 35 10.37 5.75 -15.25
CA GLN A 35 10.32 5.33 -13.85
C GLN A 35 8.87 5.00 -13.48
N ASP A 36 8.70 3.86 -12.82
CA ASP A 36 7.44 3.42 -12.28
C ASP A 36 7.57 2.98 -10.82
N ILE A 37 6.43 2.94 -10.12
CA ILE A 37 6.30 2.39 -8.78
C ILE A 37 5.27 1.28 -8.87
N ARG A 38 5.67 0.09 -8.43
CA ARG A 38 4.88 -1.14 -8.54
C ARG A 38 4.65 -1.71 -7.15
N ILE A 39 3.43 -2.17 -6.89
CA ILE A 39 3.14 -2.99 -5.72
C ILE A 39 2.72 -4.36 -6.19
N PHE A 40 3.40 -5.38 -5.68
CA PHE A 40 3.08 -6.78 -5.90
C PHE A 40 2.40 -7.36 -4.66
N LEU A 41 1.40 -8.21 -4.87
CA LEU A 41 0.87 -9.10 -3.84
C LEU A 41 1.42 -10.49 -4.13
N CYS A 42 2.32 -10.97 -3.29
CA CYS A 42 3.18 -12.11 -3.61
C CYS A 42 3.93 -11.82 -4.94
N ASP A 43 3.60 -12.54 -6.01
CA ASP A 43 4.23 -12.38 -7.33
C ASP A 43 3.34 -11.63 -8.34
N GLU A 44 2.11 -11.26 -7.96
CA GLU A 44 1.16 -10.60 -8.85
C GLU A 44 1.27 -9.08 -8.75
N LEU A 45 1.45 -8.39 -9.89
CA LEU A 45 1.38 -6.92 -9.94
C LEU A 45 -0.08 -6.49 -9.70
N ILE A 46 -0.33 -5.76 -8.62
CA ILE A 46 -1.69 -5.34 -8.23
C ILE A 46 -1.89 -3.82 -8.33
N TRP A 47 -0.81 -3.05 -8.31
CA TRP A 47 -0.84 -1.59 -8.36
C TRP A 47 0.37 -1.04 -9.11
N LEU A 48 0.13 -0.06 -9.97
CA LEU A 48 1.16 0.59 -10.78
C LEU A 48 0.93 2.09 -10.81
N TYR A 49 1.96 2.85 -10.47
CA TYR A 49 2.05 4.26 -10.80
C TYR A 49 3.17 4.49 -11.81
N SER A 50 2.84 5.23 -12.86
CA SER A 50 3.79 5.77 -13.82
C SER A 50 3.38 7.21 -14.11
N ARG A 51 4.36 8.08 -14.36
CA ARG A 51 4.14 9.48 -14.74
C ARG A 51 3.33 9.63 -16.03
N GLU A 52 3.33 8.62 -16.89
CA GLU A 52 2.54 8.60 -18.13
C GLU A 52 1.03 8.54 -17.87
N HIS A 53 0.62 8.19 -16.65
CA HIS A 53 -0.78 8.03 -16.29
C HIS A 53 -1.17 9.08 -15.25
N LYS A 54 -2.32 9.74 -15.48
CA LYS A 54 -2.88 10.73 -14.54
C LYS A 54 -3.17 10.13 -13.16
N PHE A 55 -3.48 8.83 -13.11
CA PHE A 55 -3.84 8.12 -11.90
C PHE A 55 -3.12 6.76 -11.84
N PRO A 56 -2.82 6.25 -10.64
CA PRO A 56 -2.38 4.88 -10.47
C PRO A 56 -3.41 3.88 -11.00
N LYS A 57 -2.91 2.75 -11.49
CA LYS A 57 -3.71 1.65 -12.01
C LYS A 57 -3.75 0.51 -11.00
N TYR A 58 -4.94 -0.03 -10.81
CA TYR A 58 -5.15 -1.30 -10.10
C TYR A 58 -5.26 -2.41 -11.14
N ILE A 59 -4.49 -3.47 -10.96
CA ILE A 59 -4.35 -4.55 -11.94
C ILE A 59 -5.01 -5.82 -11.39
N GLY A 60 -5.76 -6.53 -12.23
CA GLY A 60 -6.48 -7.75 -11.86
C GLY A 60 -7.98 -7.52 -11.61
N ALA A 61 -8.79 -8.54 -11.93
CA ALA A 61 -10.24 -8.48 -11.78
C ALA A 61 -10.65 -8.42 -10.30
N GLY A 62 -11.44 -7.42 -9.93
CA GLY A 62 -11.89 -7.23 -8.53
C GLY A 62 -10.79 -6.83 -7.55
N MET A 63 -9.58 -6.54 -8.03
CA MET A 63 -8.43 -6.24 -7.17
C MET A 63 -8.66 -4.96 -6.37
N TYR A 64 -9.21 -3.92 -7.00
CA TYR A 64 -9.57 -2.68 -6.30
C TYR A 64 -10.50 -2.94 -5.12
N ASP A 65 -11.60 -3.67 -5.33
CA ASP A 65 -12.58 -3.95 -4.27
C ASP A 65 -11.95 -4.77 -3.13
N ARG A 66 -11.08 -5.73 -3.46
CA ARG A 66 -10.35 -6.52 -2.47
C ARG A 66 -9.43 -5.65 -1.61
N LEU A 67 -8.65 -4.77 -2.25
CA LEU A 67 -7.74 -3.86 -1.56
C LEU A 67 -8.47 -2.80 -0.74
N ALA A 68 -9.62 -2.33 -1.22
CA ALA A 68 -10.48 -1.42 -0.47
C ALA A 68 -11.04 -2.07 0.81
N ARG A 69 -11.45 -3.35 0.74
CA ARG A 69 -11.87 -4.10 1.93
C ARG A 69 -10.72 -4.29 2.92
N LEU A 70 -9.53 -4.62 2.43
CA LEU A 70 -8.33 -4.73 3.28
C LEU A 70 -8.02 -3.41 3.98
N PHE A 71 -8.10 -2.28 3.27
CA PHE A 71 -7.91 -0.96 3.86
C PHE A 71 -8.88 -0.69 5.02
N ILE A 72 -10.16 -1.01 4.84
CA ILE A 72 -11.17 -0.82 5.89
C ILE A 72 -10.91 -1.76 7.07
N GLN A 73 -10.60 -3.03 6.81
CA GLN A 73 -10.30 -4.00 7.86
C GLN A 73 -9.09 -3.57 8.69
N GLU A 74 -8.00 -3.18 8.02
CA GLU A 74 -6.77 -2.73 8.69
C GLU A 74 -7.00 -1.47 9.53
N ALA A 75 -7.88 -0.56 9.10
CA ALA A 75 -8.24 0.62 9.87
C ALA A 75 -9.09 0.28 11.12
N ILE A 76 -9.99 -0.70 11.01
CA ILE A 76 -10.77 -1.20 12.14
C ILE A 76 -9.86 -1.86 13.16
N ASP A 77 -8.95 -2.74 12.73
CA ASP A 77 -8.01 -3.45 13.60
C ASP A 77 -7.07 -2.47 14.35
N GLU A 78 -6.61 -1.42 13.68
CA GLU A 78 -5.80 -0.36 14.29
C GLU A 78 -6.58 0.45 15.34
N SER A 79 -7.84 0.77 15.07
CA SER A 79 -8.71 1.47 16.02
C SER A 79 -9.08 0.61 17.24
N ALA A 80 -9.25 -0.70 17.06
CA ALA A 80 -9.53 -1.64 18.14
C ALA A 80 -8.32 -1.85 19.05
N SER A 81 -7.11 -1.87 18.48
CA SER A 81 -5.85 -2.01 19.24
C SER A 81 -5.59 -0.79 20.13
N THR A 82 -5.89 0.42 19.64
CA THR A 82 -5.73 1.67 20.42
C THR A 82 -6.68 1.74 21.63
N ALA A 83 -7.86 1.12 21.55
CA ALA A 83 -8.84 1.10 22.63
C ALA A 83 -8.47 0.14 23.77
N ALA A 84 -7.65 -0.90 23.51
CA ALA A 84 -7.22 -1.87 24.51
C ALA A 84 -6.10 -1.32 25.41
N ASP A 85 -5.16 -0.54 24.86
CA ASP A 85 -4.04 0.04 25.63
C ASP A 85 -4.45 1.15 26.60
N THR A 86 -5.63 1.78 26.41
CA THR A 86 -6.09 2.87 27.28
C THR A 86 -6.85 2.37 28.53
N ALA A 87 -7.20 1.08 28.57
CA ALA A 87 -7.98 0.50 29.66
C ALA A 87 -7.14 -0.09 30.80
N ASP A 88 -5.83 -0.29 30.60
CA ASP A 88 -4.94 -0.97 31.55
C ASP A 88 -4.14 0.00 32.47
N GLU A 89 -4.28 1.32 32.30
CA GLU A 89 -3.56 2.34 33.11
C GLU A 89 -4.48 3.05 34.15
N ARG A 90 -5.58 2.39 34.53
CA ARG A 90 -6.44 2.83 35.65
C ARG A 90 -6.83 1.65 36.55
N ASP A 91 -5.86 1.09 37.27
CA ASP A 91 -6.10 0.30 38.49
C ASP A 91 -5.20 0.80 39.63
#